data_AF-A0A1S4D185-F1
#
_entry.id   AF-A0A1S4D185-F1
#
_cell.length_a   1.000
_cell.length_b   1.000
_cell.length_c   1.000
_cell.angle_alpha   90.00
_cell.angle_beta   90.00
_cell.angle_gamma   90.00
#
_symmetry.space_group_name_H-M   'P 1'
#
loop_
_entity.id
_entity.type
_entity.pdbx_description
1 polymer ?
#
loop_
_entity_poly.entity_id
_entity_poly.type
_entity_poly.pdbx_seq_one_letter_code
_entity_poly.pdbx_strand_id
1 'polypeptide(L)'
;MEAIRKQATKLREQVAKQQHAVFKQFASGLGGQDNSVTDEVELQQHQTLEKLYISTRAGKHFQRDIVRGVEGYIISGSKQIEIGTRLADDSRKYGAENTCTSGNTLSKAALSYSRAQAEIEKEREDLLKALGTQVAEPLRAMVVGAPLEDARHLAQRYDRVRQEAEAQ
;
A
#
# COMPACT_ATOMS: atom_id res chain seq x y z
N MET A 1 60.50 -3.51 31.73
CA MET A 1 59.09 -3.82 32.10
C MET A 1 58.33 -2.62 32.68
N GLU A 2 58.97 -1.75 33.45
CA GLU A 2 58.29 -0.62 34.14
C GLU A 2 57.91 0.56 33.23
N ALA A 3 58.73 0.85 32.22
CA ALA A 3 58.47 1.91 31.23
C ALA A 3 57.21 1.62 30.39
N ILE A 4 56.98 0.35 30.03
CA ILE A 4 55.80 -0.10 29.28
C ILE A 4 54.54 0.05 30.14
N ARG A 5 54.62 -0.28 31.44
CA ARG A 5 53.49 -0.07 32.37
C ARG A 5 53.13 1.40 32.50
N LYS A 6 54.12 2.30 32.58
CA LYS A 6 53.91 3.75 32.64
C LYS A 6 53.31 4.33 31.35
N GLN A 7 53.63 3.77 30.18
CA GLN A 7 53.00 4.17 28.92
C GLN A 7 51.54 3.68 28.85
N ALA A 8 51.27 2.45 29.29
CA ALA A 8 49.92 1.91 29.31
C ALA A 8 48.98 2.67 30.27
N THR A 9 49.47 3.12 31.43
CA THR A 9 48.67 3.94 32.35
C THR A 9 48.39 5.33 31.76
N LYS A 10 49.36 5.95 31.09
CA LYS A 10 49.15 7.24 30.39
C LYS A 10 48.13 7.13 29.26
N LEU A 11 48.18 6.04 28.48
CA LEU A 11 47.21 5.79 27.43
C LEU A 11 45.81 5.59 28.02
N ARG A 12 45.69 4.83 29.10
CA ARG A 12 44.42 4.62 29.81
C ARG A 12 43.83 5.94 30.34
N GLU A 13 44.65 6.82 30.90
CA GLU A 13 44.22 8.14 31.34
C GLU A 13 43.82 9.04 30.17
N GLN A 14 44.54 9.00 29.04
CA GLN A 14 44.17 9.74 27.84
C GLN A 14 42.85 9.25 27.26
N VAL A 15 42.64 7.94 27.19
CA VAL A 15 41.37 7.34 26.75
C VAL A 15 40.25 7.70 27.71
N ALA A 16 40.47 7.65 29.02
CA ALA A 16 39.46 8.06 30.01
C ALA A 16 39.11 9.55 29.89
N LYS A 17 40.09 10.43 29.64
CA LYS A 17 39.86 11.86 29.38
C LYS A 17 39.12 12.10 28.07
N GLN A 18 39.46 11.38 27.02
CA GLN A 18 38.75 11.45 25.74
C GLN A 18 37.31 10.94 25.87
N GLN A 19 37.11 9.80 26.52
CA GLN A 19 35.77 9.28 26.83
C GLN A 19 34.99 10.28 27.66
N HIS A 20 35.58 10.89 28.69
CA HIS A 20 34.92 11.91 29.48
C HIS A 20 34.61 13.18 28.68
N ALA A 21 35.48 13.61 27.76
CA ALA A 21 35.23 14.76 26.90
C ALA A 21 34.11 14.49 25.87
N VAL A 22 34.08 13.28 25.31
CA VAL A 22 33.02 12.81 24.40
C VAL A 22 31.69 12.71 25.15
N PHE A 23 31.68 12.06 26.32
CA PHE A 23 30.52 12.02 27.20
C PHE A 23 30.11 13.42 27.64
N LYS A 24 31.02 14.37 27.85
CA LYS A 24 30.69 15.75 28.18
C LYS A 24 30.14 16.52 26.98
N GLN A 25 30.54 16.20 25.75
CA GLN A 25 29.90 16.76 24.55
C GLN A 25 28.47 16.23 24.37
N PHE A 26 28.26 14.94 24.65
CA PHE A 26 26.90 14.37 24.68
C PHE A 26 26.09 14.88 25.88
N ALA A 27 26.69 14.97 27.07
CA ALA A 27 26.05 15.39 28.32
C ALA A 27 25.84 16.92 28.40
N SER A 28 26.67 17.73 27.74
CA SER A 28 26.46 19.19 27.59
C SER A 28 25.32 19.52 26.64
N GLY A 29 24.84 18.56 25.86
CA GLY A 29 23.54 18.61 25.18
C GLY A 29 22.39 18.04 26.02
N LEU A 30 22.64 17.68 27.28
CA LEU A 30 21.72 16.96 28.19
C LEU A 30 21.40 17.73 29.50
N GLY A 31 21.80 19.01 29.64
CA GLY A 31 21.57 19.77 30.88
C GLY A 31 21.70 21.31 30.86
N GLY A 32 21.71 21.98 29.70
CA GLY A 32 21.69 23.45 29.60
C GLY A 32 20.27 23.98 29.35
N GLN A 33 20.02 25.28 29.50
CA GLN A 33 18.69 25.88 29.23
C GLN A 33 18.18 25.67 27.78
N ASP A 34 19.06 25.24 26.87
CA ASP A 34 18.77 24.79 25.50
C ASP A 34 18.22 23.34 25.43
N ASN A 35 18.25 22.58 26.54
CA ASN A 35 17.70 21.22 26.63
C ASN A 35 16.20 21.17 26.63
N SER A 36 15.51 22.12 27.25
CA SER A 36 14.05 22.13 27.19
C SER A 36 13.57 22.35 25.75
N VAL A 37 14.30 23.17 24.98
CA VAL A 37 14.03 23.43 23.56
C VAL A 37 14.40 22.21 22.71
N THR A 38 15.51 21.54 23.01
CA THR A 38 15.93 20.32 22.29
C THR A 38 14.98 19.14 22.55
N ASP A 39 14.57 18.94 23.80
CA ASP A 39 13.61 17.91 24.23
C ASP A 39 12.21 18.19 23.65
N GLU A 40 11.79 19.47 23.58
CA GLU A 40 10.53 19.85 22.95
C GLU A 40 10.55 19.63 21.42
N VAL A 41 11.65 19.96 20.74
CA VAL A 41 11.82 19.70 19.30
C VAL A 41 11.86 18.20 19.01
N GLU A 42 12.56 17.42 19.83
CA GLU A 42 12.64 15.96 19.71
C GLU A 42 11.27 15.30 19.96
N LEU A 43 10.54 15.76 20.97
CA LEU A 43 9.17 15.33 21.25
C LEU A 43 8.22 15.66 20.08
N GLN A 44 8.30 16.86 19.51
CA GLN A 44 7.53 17.25 18.33
C GLN A 44 7.87 16.39 17.11
N GLN A 45 9.15 16.08 16.91
CA GLN A 45 9.61 15.22 15.83
C GLN A 45 9.08 13.79 15.99
N HIS A 46 9.10 13.25 17.21
CA HIS A 46 8.51 11.95 17.50
C HIS A 46 7.00 11.92 17.22
N GLN A 47 6.23 12.91 17.70
CA GLN A 47 4.80 13.00 17.42
C GLN A 47 4.52 13.08 15.92
N THR A 48 5.39 13.75 15.16
CA THR A 48 5.29 13.85 13.70
C THR A 48 5.54 12.49 13.04
N LEU A 49 6.55 11.74 13.49
CA LEU A 49 6.83 10.38 13.02
C LEU A 49 5.71 9.39 13.36
N GLU A 50 5.11 9.50 14.55
CA GLU A 50 3.98 8.67 14.94
C GLU A 50 2.75 8.94 14.05
N LYS A 51 2.43 10.21 13.80
CA LYS A 51 1.37 10.62 12.86
C LYS A 51 1.66 10.12 11.44
N LEU A 52 2.91 10.20 10.99
CA LEU A 52 3.35 9.67 9.71
C LEU A 52 3.15 8.15 9.64
N TYR A 53 3.54 7.41 10.69
CA TYR A 53 3.36 5.96 10.75
C TYR A 53 1.88 5.55 10.70
N ILE A 54 1.02 6.20 11.51
CA ILE A 54 -0.42 5.91 11.54
C ILE A 54 -1.05 6.22 10.17
N SER A 55 -0.77 7.40 9.61
CA SER A 55 -1.36 7.82 8.33
C SER A 55 -0.91 6.93 7.16
N THR A 56 0.37 6.57 7.09
CA THR A 56 0.89 5.68 6.03
C THR A 56 0.37 4.25 6.17
N ARG A 57 0.18 3.76 7.40
CA ARG A 57 -0.47 2.47 7.65
C ARG A 57 -1.92 2.47 7.20
N ALA A 58 -2.69 3.50 7.59
CA ALA A 58 -4.08 3.66 7.18
C ALA A 58 -4.21 3.78 5.65
N GLY A 59 -3.37 4.61 5.03
CA GLY A 59 -3.31 4.77 3.57
C GLY A 59 -3.08 3.44 2.85
N LYS A 60 -2.15 2.60 3.34
CA LYS A 60 -1.92 1.27 2.77
C LYS A 60 -3.14 0.35 2.87
N HIS A 61 -3.90 0.41 3.96
CA HIS A 61 -5.14 -0.36 4.09
C HIS A 61 -6.18 0.11 3.07
N PHE A 62 -6.41 1.41 2.95
CA PHE A 62 -7.33 1.97 1.95
C PHE A 62 -6.94 1.58 0.52
N GLN A 63 -5.66 1.68 0.15
CA GLN A 63 -5.21 1.26 -1.18
C GLN A 63 -5.51 -0.22 -1.45
N ARG A 64 -5.28 -1.11 -0.47
CA ARG A 64 -5.60 -2.54 -0.60
C ARG A 64 -7.09 -2.79 -0.77
N ASP A 65 -7.93 -2.05 -0.05
CA ASP A 65 -9.38 -2.21 -0.14
C ASP A 65 -9.92 -1.73 -1.49
N ILE A 66 -9.38 -0.63 -2.02
CA ILE A 66 -9.71 -0.15 -3.38
C ILE A 66 -9.29 -1.19 -4.43
N VAL A 67 -8.07 -1.73 -4.35
CA VAL A 67 -7.60 -2.78 -5.29
C VAL A 67 -8.55 -3.98 -5.28
N ARG A 68 -8.88 -4.49 -4.10
CA ARG A 68 -9.83 -5.62 -3.96
C ARG A 68 -11.21 -5.28 -4.51
N GLY A 69 -11.68 -4.05 -4.32
CA GLY A 69 -12.95 -3.59 -4.86
C GLY A 69 -12.98 -3.61 -6.39
N VAL A 70 -11.94 -3.07 -7.03
CA VAL A 70 -11.83 -3.06 -8.50
C VAL A 70 -11.67 -4.48 -9.06
N GLU A 71 -10.79 -5.30 -8.47
CA GLU A 71 -10.60 -6.68 -8.89
C GLU A 71 -11.88 -7.51 -8.71
N GLY A 72 -12.58 -7.33 -7.59
CA GLY A 72 -13.87 -7.98 -7.33
C GLY A 72 -14.96 -7.56 -8.31
N TYR A 73 -15.00 -6.28 -8.69
CA TYR A 73 -15.90 -5.78 -9.73
C TYR A 73 -15.60 -6.43 -11.09
N ILE A 74 -14.33 -6.51 -11.49
CA ILE A 74 -13.92 -7.16 -12.75
C ILE A 74 -14.31 -8.63 -12.76
N ILE A 75 -14.00 -9.38 -11.69
CA ILE A 75 -14.34 -10.81 -11.58
C ILE A 75 -15.85 -11.02 -11.68
N SER A 76 -16.62 -10.21 -10.96
CA SER A 76 -18.08 -10.28 -10.98
C SER A 76 -18.65 -9.90 -12.35
N GLY A 77 -18.09 -8.88 -12.99
CA GLY A 77 -18.45 -8.44 -14.32
C GLY A 77 -18.21 -9.52 -15.38
N SER A 78 -17.07 -10.21 -15.33
CA SER A 78 -16.76 -11.32 -16.25
C SER A 78 -17.79 -12.45 -16.14
N LYS A 79 -18.25 -12.75 -14.92
CA LYS A 79 -19.33 -13.73 -14.71
C LYS A 79 -20.68 -13.24 -15.26
N GLN A 80 -20.99 -11.95 -15.16
CA GLN A 80 -22.20 -11.39 -15.76
C GLN A 80 -22.16 -11.47 -17.29
N ILE A 81 -21.01 -11.21 -17.91
CA ILE A 81 -20.79 -11.35 -19.36
C ILE A 81 -21.06 -12.79 -19.80
N GLU A 82 -20.54 -13.80 -19.09
CA GLU A 82 -20.78 -15.21 -19.39
C GLU A 82 -22.28 -15.55 -19.39
N ILE A 83 -23.00 -15.11 -18.35
CA ILE A 83 -24.45 -15.34 -18.22
C ILE A 83 -25.21 -14.64 -19.34
N GLY A 84 -24.89 -13.37 -19.62
CA GLY A 84 -25.53 -12.57 -20.67
C GLY A 84 -25.28 -13.14 -22.07
N THR A 85 -24.07 -13.64 -22.32
CA THR A 85 -23.68 -14.28 -23.58
C THR A 85 -24.48 -15.56 -23.80
N ARG A 86 -24.56 -16.42 -22.77
CA ARG A 86 -25.34 -17.65 -22.83
C ARG A 86 -26.83 -17.40 -23.09
N LEU A 87 -27.41 -16.39 -22.44
CA LEU A 87 -28.81 -16.01 -22.66
C LEU A 87 -29.03 -15.47 -24.08
N ALA A 88 -28.07 -14.71 -24.62
CA ALA A 88 -28.11 -14.23 -25.99
C ALA A 88 -28.07 -15.40 -26.99
N ASP A 89 -27.22 -16.40 -26.75
CA ASP A 89 -27.11 -17.59 -27.60
C ASP A 89 -28.38 -18.45 -27.56
N ASP A 90 -28.95 -18.68 -26.38
CA ASP A 90 -30.22 -19.40 -26.24
C ASP A 90 -31.36 -18.66 -26.97
N SER A 91 -31.41 -17.33 -26.87
CA SER A 91 -32.39 -16.50 -27.58
C SER A 91 -32.18 -16.53 -29.10
N ARG A 92 -30.93 -16.51 -29.57
CA ARG A 92 -30.59 -16.63 -30.98
C ARG A 92 -31.05 -17.98 -31.54
N LYS A 93 -30.76 -19.06 -30.80
CA LYS A 93 -31.16 -20.42 -31.16
C LYS A 93 -32.68 -20.56 -31.26
N TYR A 94 -33.40 -20.10 -30.23
CA TYR A 94 -34.85 -20.05 -30.23
C TYR A 94 -35.39 -19.29 -31.46
N GLY A 95 -34.83 -18.11 -31.72
CA GLY A 95 -35.24 -17.26 -32.84
C GLY A 95 -35.01 -17.88 -34.22
N ALA A 96 -33.93 -18.64 -34.39
CA ALA A 96 -33.58 -19.32 -35.64
C ALA A 96 -34.40 -20.61 -35.87
N GLU A 97 -34.71 -21.37 -34.82
CA GLU A 97 -35.33 -22.69 -34.92
C GLU A 97 -36.88 -22.66 -34.90
N ASN A 98 -37.52 -21.65 -34.29
CA ASN A 98 -38.99 -21.57 -34.14
C ASN A 98 -39.71 -20.77 -35.24
N THR A 99 -39.51 -21.14 -36.50
CA THR A 99 -40.27 -20.61 -37.65
C THR A 99 -41.65 -21.25 -37.85
N CYS A 100 -42.04 -22.23 -37.03
CA CYS A 100 -43.12 -23.18 -37.32
C CYS A 100 -44.49 -22.86 -36.70
N THR A 101 -44.63 -21.79 -35.89
CA THR A 101 -45.91 -21.41 -35.27
C THR A 101 -46.48 -20.15 -35.92
N SER A 102 -47.82 -19.96 -35.91
CA SER A 102 -48.53 -18.95 -36.71
C SER A 102 -48.26 -17.47 -36.34
N GLY A 103 -47.21 -17.17 -35.60
CA GLY A 103 -46.76 -15.82 -35.28
C GLY A 103 -45.24 -15.74 -35.11
N ASN A 104 -44.56 -15.05 -36.03
CA ASN A 104 -43.10 -14.86 -35.98
C ASN A 104 -42.63 -13.74 -35.03
N THR A 105 -43.55 -13.12 -34.29
CA THR A 105 -43.26 -11.98 -33.40
C THR A 105 -42.23 -12.34 -32.34
N LEU A 106 -42.38 -13.50 -31.67
CA LEU A 106 -41.50 -13.91 -30.58
C LEU A 106 -40.11 -14.33 -31.09
N SER A 107 -40.04 -15.05 -32.22
CA SER A 107 -38.77 -15.38 -32.88
C SER A 107 -37.99 -14.12 -33.28
N LYS A 108 -38.67 -13.12 -33.88
CA LYS A 108 -38.06 -11.83 -34.22
C LYS A 108 -37.57 -11.06 -32.98
N ALA A 109 -38.38 -11.04 -31.92
CA ALA A 109 -37.99 -10.40 -30.66
C ALA A 109 -36.75 -11.06 -30.05
N ALA A 110 -36.69 -12.40 -30.04
CA ALA A 110 -35.55 -13.16 -29.54
C ALA A 110 -34.26 -12.90 -30.35
N LEU A 111 -34.37 -12.85 -31.69
CA LEU A 111 -33.24 -12.47 -32.56
C LEU A 111 -32.77 -11.03 -32.30
N SER A 112 -33.69 -10.07 -32.19
CA SER A 112 -33.35 -8.68 -31.89
C SER A 112 -32.65 -8.55 -30.54
N TYR A 113 -33.17 -9.23 -29.51
CA TYR A 113 -32.57 -9.26 -28.17
C TYR A 113 -31.17 -9.87 -28.21
N SER A 114 -30.99 -11.06 -28.82
CA SER A 114 -29.69 -11.73 -28.88
C SER A 114 -28.61 -10.87 -29.52
N ARG A 115 -28.96 -10.14 -30.59
CA ARG A 115 -28.03 -9.22 -31.25
C ARG A 115 -27.67 -8.05 -30.35
N ALA A 116 -28.66 -7.39 -29.76
CA ALA A 116 -28.42 -6.25 -28.87
C ALA A 116 -27.59 -6.66 -27.65
N GLN A 117 -27.91 -7.80 -27.03
CA GLN A 117 -27.19 -8.31 -25.87
C GLN A 117 -25.73 -8.66 -26.21
N ALA A 118 -25.47 -9.28 -27.37
CA ALA A 118 -24.11 -9.60 -27.79
C ALA A 118 -23.23 -8.35 -27.94
N GLU A 119 -23.76 -7.26 -28.51
CA GLU A 119 -23.03 -5.99 -28.59
C GLU A 119 -22.80 -5.37 -27.20
N ILE A 120 -23.79 -5.43 -26.30
CA ILE A 120 -23.63 -4.93 -24.92
C ILE A 120 -22.54 -5.71 -24.17
N GLU A 121 -22.54 -7.03 -24.26
CA GLU A 121 -21.53 -7.83 -23.54
C GLU A 121 -20.13 -7.63 -24.12
N LYS A 122 -19.99 -7.36 -25.43
CA LYS A 122 -18.72 -6.98 -26.04
C LYS A 122 -18.18 -5.66 -25.48
N GLU A 123 -19.00 -4.62 -25.44
CA GLU A 123 -18.62 -3.32 -24.87
C GLU A 123 -18.27 -3.44 -23.37
N ARG A 124 -18.99 -4.31 -22.64
CA ARG A 124 -18.65 -4.63 -21.25
C ARG A 124 -17.31 -5.35 -21.14
N GLU A 125 -17.02 -6.30 -22.02
CA GLU A 125 -15.74 -7.01 -22.01
C GLU A 125 -14.57 -6.02 -22.22
N ASP A 126 -14.71 -5.10 -23.17
CA ASP A 126 -13.72 -4.08 -23.44
C ASP A 126 -13.56 -3.10 -22.26
N LEU A 127 -14.65 -2.71 -21.62
CA LEU A 127 -14.62 -1.94 -20.37
C LEU A 127 -13.87 -2.68 -19.26
N LEU A 128 -14.15 -3.95 -19.03
CA LEU A 128 -13.48 -4.72 -17.97
C LEU A 128 -11.98 -4.90 -18.25
N LYS A 129 -11.59 -5.09 -19.51
CA LYS A 129 -10.17 -5.11 -19.93
C LYS A 129 -9.50 -3.76 -19.65
N ALA A 130 -10.17 -2.66 -19.98
CA ALA A 130 -9.67 -1.31 -19.71
C ALA A 130 -9.54 -1.06 -18.20
N LEU A 131 -10.52 -1.46 -17.38
CA LEU A 131 -10.42 -1.37 -15.93
C LEU A 131 -9.26 -2.21 -15.37
N GLY A 132 -9.03 -3.41 -15.91
CA GLY A 132 -7.91 -4.25 -15.49
C GLY A 132 -6.55 -3.57 -15.72
N THR A 133 -6.34 -3.07 -16.92
CA THR A 133 -5.05 -2.51 -17.36
C THR A 133 -4.82 -1.07 -16.90
N GLN A 134 -5.84 -0.20 -16.99
CA GLN A 134 -5.70 1.23 -16.72
C GLN A 134 -5.98 1.60 -15.26
N VAL A 135 -6.63 0.72 -14.49
CA VAL A 135 -7.01 1.00 -13.09
C VAL A 135 -6.43 -0.03 -12.12
N ALA A 136 -6.74 -1.31 -12.28
CA ALA A 136 -6.36 -2.34 -11.31
C ALA A 136 -4.83 -2.53 -11.24
N GLU A 137 -4.16 -2.61 -12.39
CA GLU A 137 -2.70 -2.76 -12.45
C GLU A 137 -1.92 -1.59 -11.79
N PRO A 138 -2.17 -0.31 -12.13
CA PRO A 138 -1.51 0.81 -11.45
C PRO A 138 -1.76 0.82 -9.94
N LEU A 139 -2.99 0.56 -9.50
CA LEU A 139 -3.31 0.53 -8.07
C LEU A 139 -2.59 -0.62 -7.34
N ARG A 140 -2.49 -1.79 -7.97
CA ARG A 140 -1.74 -2.93 -7.44
C ARG A 140 -0.25 -2.58 -7.31
N ALA A 141 0.32 -1.94 -8.33
CA ALA A 141 1.71 -1.47 -8.28
C ALA A 141 1.94 -0.46 -7.16
N MET A 142 0.99 0.46 -6.93
CA MET A 142 1.06 1.43 -5.82
C MET A 142 1.05 0.76 -4.44
N VAL A 143 0.23 -0.28 -4.23
CA VAL A 143 0.17 -1.02 -2.96
C VAL A 143 1.49 -1.73 -2.63
N VAL A 144 2.20 -2.18 -3.66
CA VAL A 144 3.50 -2.86 -3.56
C VAL A 144 4.67 -1.84 -3.54
N GLY A 145 4.39 -0.56 -3.76
CA GLY A 145 5.40 0.49 -3.87
C GLY A 145 6.18 0.76 -2.58
N ALA A 146 7.48 0.97 -2.74
CA ALA A 146 8.46 1.27 -1.70
C ALA A 146 8.13 2.47 -0.78
N PRO A 147 7.54 3.61 -1.22
CA PRO A 147 7.49 4.82 -0.41
C PRO A 147 6.73 4.70 0.92
N LEU A 148 5.58 4.00 0.94
CA LEU A 148 4.79 3.78 2.17
C LEU A 148 5.36 2.66 3.04
N GLU A 149 6.14 1.74 2.47
CA GLU A 149 6.89 0.74 3.23
C GLU A 149 8.13 1.35 3.88
N ASP A 150 8.91 2.10 3.12
CA ASP A 150 10.13 2.78 3.56
C ASP A 150 9.84 3.79 4.68
N ALA A 151 8.78 4.60 4.55
CA ALA A 151 8.39 5.55 5.60
C ALA A 151 8.01 4.84 6.90
N ARG A 152 7.32 3.69 6.83
CA ARG A 152 6.97 2.91 8.03
C ARG A 152 8.18 2.22 8.64
N HIS A 153 9.06 1.66 7.83
CA HIS A 153 10.32 1.08 8.31
C HIS A 153 11.20 2.13 9.00
N LEU A 154 11.27 3.35 8.46
CA LEU A 154 12.02 4.44 9.05
C LEU A 154 11.42 4.86 10.40
N ALA A 155 10.10 5.04 10.48
CA ALA A 155 9.42 5.37 11.75
C ALA A 155 9.65 4.29 12.82
N GLN A 156 9.49 3.00 12.46
CA GLN A 156 9.72 1.89 13.38
C GLN A 156 11.18 1.80 13.85
N ARG A 157 12.14 2.07 12.97
CA ARG A 157 13.57 2.10 13.34
C ARG A 157 13.87 3.23 14.31
N TYR A 158 13.31 4.41 14.07
CA TYR A 158 13.44 5.55 14.98
C TYR A 158 12.89 5.22 16.36
N ASP A 159 11.66 4.70 16.44
CA ASP A 159 11.02 4.34 17.71
C ASP A 159 11.84 3.33 18.50
N ARG A 160 12.42 2.34 17.81
CA ARG A 160 13.30 1.34 18.45
C ARG A 160 14.56 1.97 19.03
N VAL A 161 15.27 2.80 18.26
CA VAL A 161 16.50 3.46 18.73
C VAL A 161 16.21 4.37 19.92
N ARG A 162 15.06 5.06 19.91
CA ARG A 162 14.64 5.90 21.03
C ARG A 162 14.38 5.08 22.30
N GLN A 163 13.64 3.98 22.19
CA GLN A 163 13.40 3.08 23.32
C GLN A 163 14.70 2.50 23.87
N GLU A 164 15.65 2.17 23.00
CA GLU A 164 16.99 1.71 23.40
C GLU A 164 17.79 2.81 24.13
N ALA A 165 17.61 4.08 23.77
CA ALA A 165 18.23 5.23 24.44
C ALA A 165 17.57 5.57 25.79
N GLU A 166 16.25 5.49 25.89
CA GLU A 166 15.49 5.70 27.14
C GLU A 166 15.74 4.60 28.19
N ALA A 167 16.16 3.41 27.76
CA ALA A 167 16.42 2.27 28.63
C ALA A 167 17.86 2.22 29.20
N GLN A 168 18.74 3.16 28.84
CA GLN A 168 20.13 3.28 29.31
C GLN A 168 20.27 4.31 30.43
#